data_AF-A0A920BZS7-F1
#
_entry.id   AF-A0A920BZS7-F1
#
_cell.length_a   1.000
_cell.length_b   1.000
_cell.length_c   1.000
_cell.angle_alpha   90.00
_cell.angle_beta   90.00
_cell.angle_gamma   90.00
#
_symmetry.space_group_name_H-M   'P 1'
#
loop_
_entity.id
_entity.type
_entity.pdbx_description
1 polymer ?
#
loop_
_entity_poly.entity_id
_entity_poly.type
_entity_poly.pdbx_seq_one_letter_code
_entity_poly.pdbx_strand_id
1 'polypeptide(L)'
;MGKATGFLEHQRGHLQYRHPLERLNDWEEIANLPPEKNLQEQASRCMDCAVPFCQNGHSLAGMTTGCPIYNLIPEWNELVYQGNWKEAYERLSRTNPFPEFTGRACPAPCEGGCVASLFEEAVTIKNIERAIIDKAFENGWVRPKPPSFRTGKHVAIIGSGPAGLTCASELNRKGHLVTVYERDDRIGGLLTYGIPKMKIEQSVVDRRIHLMEEEGVRFTTNVEVGTQFSVEKLHLDYDAIILCIGSTRPRNMNIPGSDLKGVHYAMDYLHLNTKSLLDADFEDEHFISATGKDVIVIGGGDTATDCVSTALRQNCKSLVQFDIYPKRPETRTSENPWPQVPIVHKMDSGQEEAVMKFGEDPRSYSTSALHFIGDERGMLKGIKSVEVHTEKNEHGQKIRTEMEDTERDWQAQLVFIAIGFEGPETQLLEQISVDVNEQATVAVPNDSYHTSQPGVFVAGDARRGQSLIVWAIQEGIQAAQQCHHYLMD
;
A
#
# COMPACT_ATOMS: atom_id res chain seq x y z
N MET A 1 1.42 12.75 28.26
CA MET A 1 0.60 12.42 27.08
C MET A 1 -0.16 11.14 27.36
N GLY A 2 -1.45 11.09 27.07
CA GLY A 2 -2.37 10.07 27.56
C GLY A 2 -2.68 10.17 29.06
N LYS A 3 -3.49 9.23 29.53
CA LYS A 3 -3.73 9.00 30.96
C LYS A 3 -2.66 8.04 31.46
N ALA A 4 -1.97 8.38 32.55
CA ALA A 4 -0.82 7.60 33.04
C ALA A 4 -1.12 6.09 33.24
N THR A 5 -2.35 5.76 33.59
CA THR A 5 -2.85 4.39 33.80
C THR A 5 -3.84 3.93 32.72
N GLY A 6 -4.05 4.69 31.65
CA GLY A 6 -5.10 4.42 30.65
C GLY A 6 -4.95 3.05 29.97
N PHE A 7 -3.72 2.58 29.75
CA PHE A 7 -3.44 1.27 29.17
C PHE A 7 -3.77 0.09 30.10
N LEU A 8 -3.87 0.31 31.41
CA LEU A 8 -4.30 -0.68 32.41
C LEU A 8 -5.82 -0.68 32.60
N GLU A 9 -6.45 0.47 32.42
CA GLU A 9 -7.87 0.68 32.73
C GLU A 9 -8.79 0.35 31.55
N HIS A 10 -8.35 0.64 30.32
CA HIS A 10 -9.14 0.45 29.12
C HIS A 10 -8.53 -0.66 28.30
N GLN A 11 -9.33 -1.64 27.86
CA GLN A 11 -8.93 -2.66 26.89
C GLN A 11 -8.86 -2.10 25.47
N ARG A 12 -8.16 -2.77 24.56
CA ARG A 12 -8.02 -2.29 23.18
C ARG A 12 -9.36 -2.44 22.49
N GLY A 13 -9.86 -1.34 21.94
CA GLY A 13 -11.04 -1.35 21.09
C GLY A 13 -10.62 -1.69 19.67
N HIS A 14 -10.86 -2.92 19.21
CA HIS A 14 -10.61 -3.27 17.81
C HIS A 14 -11.45 -2.39 16.87
N LEU A 15 -10.93 -2.14 15.67
CA LEU A 15 -11.68 -1.47 14.61
C LEU A 15 -12.93 -2.29 14.31
N GLN A 16 -14.09 -1.65 14.30
CA GLN A 16 -15.32 -2.32 13.97
C GLN A 16 -15.43 -2.42 12.46
N TYR A 17 -15.55 -3.63 11.93
CA TYR A 17 -15.88 -3.82 10.54
C TYR A 17 -17.35 -4.14 10.37
N ARG A 18 -17.93 -3.76 9.22
CA ARG A 18 -19.25 -4.25 8.79
C ARG A 18 -19.25 -5.78 8.79
N HIS A 19 -20.41 -6.39 9.03
CA HIS A 19 -20.51 -7.84 9.15
C HIS A 19 -20.03 -8.51 7.85
N PRO A 20 -19.18 -9.56 7.89
CA PRO A 20 -18.57 -10.12 6.67
C PRO A 20 -19.57 -10.51 5.58
N LEU A 21 -20.72 -11.10 5.95
CA LEU A 21 -21.74 -11.48 4.95
C LEU A 21 -22.50 -10.29 4.36
N GLU A 22 -22.56 -9.16 5.06
CA GLU A 22 -23.21 -7.94 4.58
C GLU A 22 -22.27 -7.22 3.60
N ARG A 23 -21.02 -6.99 4.01
CA ARG A 23 -19.99 -6.26 3.24
C ARG A 23 -19.49 -6.97 1.98
N LEU A 24 -19.94 -8.20 1.74
CA LEU A 24 -19.67 -8.95 0.51
C LEU A 24 -20.58 -8.55 -0.66
N ASN A 25 -21.65 -7.78 -0.40
CA ASN A 25 -22.63 -7.43 -1.42
C ASN A 25 -22.41 -6.03 -2.03
N ASP A 26 -21.34 -5.34 -1.62
CA ASP A 26 -21.01 -3.99 -2.07
C ASP A 26 -19.50 -3.71 -2.02
N TRP A 27 -19.12 -2.52 -2.45
CA TRP A 27 -17.73 -2.02 -2.49
C TRP A 27 -17.48 -0.83 -1.55
N GLU A 28 -18.39 -0.57 -0.60
CA GLU A 28 -18.26 0.51 0.37
C GLU A 28 -17.18 0.19 1.42
N GLU A 29 -16.66 1.23 2.09
CA GLU A 29 -15.64 1.06 3.13
C GLU A 29 -16.08 0.06 4.21
N ILE A 30 -15.28 -0.99 4.43
CA ILE A 30 -15.63 -2.06 5.38
C ILE A 30 -15.45 -1.65 6.84
N ALA A 31 -14.62 -0.64 7.09
CA ALA A 31 -14.17 -0.24 8.40
C ALA A 31 -14.95 0.97 8.91
N ASN A 32 -15.61 0.81 10.06
CA ASN A 32 -16.30 1.88 10.78
C ASN A 32 -15.41 2.39 11.92
N LEU A 33 -15.24 3.71 11.97
CA LEU A 33 -14.60 4.33 13.13
C LEU A 33 -15.50 4.16 14.37
N PRO A 34 -14.92 3.81 15.53
CA PRO A 34 -15.70 3.73 16.75
C PRO A 34 -16.15 5.14 17.19
N PRO A 35 -17.17 5.25 18.06
CA PRO A 35 -17.63 6.53 18.58
C PRO A 35 -16.50 7.35 19.20
N GLU A 36 -16.65 8.68 19.20
CA GLU A 36 -15.62 9.61 19.69
C GLU A 36 -15.11 9.27 21.09
N LYS A 37 -16.01 8.93 22.00
CA LYS A 37 -15.66 8.53 23.37
C LYS A 37 -14.69 7.35 23.39
N ASN A 38 -14.92 6.34 22.55
CA ASN A 38 -14.04 5.18 22.47
C ASN A 38 -12.68 5.58 21.88
N LEU A 39 -12.63 6.48 20.89
CA LEU A 39 -11.38 7.00 20.35
C LEU A 39 -10.57 7.77 21.41
N GLN A 40 -11.23 8.56 22.25
CA GLN A 40 -10.61 9.25 23.39
C GLN A 40 -10.06 8.24 24.43
N GLU A 41 -10.83 7.21 24.75
CA GLU A 41 -10.39 6.11 25.63
C GLU A 41 -9.18 5.37 25.04
N GLN A 42 -9.19 5.06 23.73
CA GLN A 42 -8.04 4.44 23.07
C GLN A 42 -6.81 5.36 23.03
N ALA A 43 -6.98 6.65 22.78
CA ALA A 43 -5.89 7.62 22.83
C ALA A 43 -5.29 7.75 24.23
N SER A 44 -6.12 7.62 25.28
CA SER A 44 -5.70 7.62 26.68
C SER A 44 -4.75 6.47 27.04
N ARG A 45 -4.74 5.37 26.26
CA ARG A 45 -3.82 4.22 26.42
C ARG A 45 -2.37 4.56 26.05
N CYS A 46 -2.09 5.72 25.47
CA CYS A 46 -0.72 6.15 25.20
C CYS A 46 0.08 6.25 26.51
N MET A 47 1.24 5.60 26.58
CA MET A 47 2.06 5.51 27.80
C MET A 47 3.05 6.68 27.98
N ASP A 48 2.99 7.72 27.15
CA ASP A 48 3.96 8.83 27.15
C ASP A 48 5.44 8.38 27.17
N CYS A 49 5.79 7.43 26.30
CA CYS A 49 7.10 6.79 26.34
C CYS A 49 8.22 7.81 26.13
N ALA A 50 9.22 7.81 27.01
CA ALA A 50 10.42 8.66 26.88
C ALA A 50 11.13 8.45 25.53
N VAL A 51 11.15 7.21 25.04
CA VAL A 51 11.56 6.85 23.68
C VAL A 51 10.34 6.29 22.95
N PRO A 52 9.64 7.10 22.13
CA PRO A 52 8.43 6.67 21.46
C PRO A 52 8.76 5.87 20.19
N PHE A 53 8.97 4.55 20.34
CA PHE A 53 9.26 3.62 19.22
C PHE A 53 8.17 3.65 18.12
N CYS A 54 6.93 4.02 18.46
CA CYS A 54 5.89 4.21 17.47
C CYS A 54 6.20 5.33 16.46
N GLN A 55 6.92 6.38 16.88
CA GLN A 55 7.33 7.49 16.02
C GLN A 55 8.58 7.18 15.20
N ASN A 56 9.48 6.33 15.70
CA ASN A 56 10.75 6.07 15.04
C ASN A 56 10.63 4.96 14.00
N GLY A 57 10.38 5.32 12.74
CA GLY A 57 10.34 4.38 11.62
C GLY A 57 11.73 3.92 11.17
N HIS A 58 11.99 2.62 11.26
CA HIS A 58 13.22 2.00 10.74
C HIS A 58 13.00 0.55 10.32
N SER A 59 13.91 0.04 9.48
CA SER A 59 13.95 -1.38 9.14
C SER A 59 14.66 -2.14 10.26
N LEU A 60 13.98 -3.10 10.86
CA LEU A 60 14.52 -3.97 11.89
C LEU A 60 14.20 -5.42 11.53
N ALA A 61 15.24 -6.26 11.48
CA ALA A 61 15.11 -7.67 11.05
C ALA A 61 14.40 -7.85 9.70
N GLY A 62 14.59 -6.90 8.77
CA GLY A 62 13.98 -6.93 7.43
C GLY A 62 12.51 -6.50 7.37
N MET A 63 11.95 -5.97 8.46
CA MET A 63 10.58 -5.46 8.52
C MET A 63 10.55 -4.02 9.03
N THR A 64 9.53 -3.25 8.65
CA THR A 64 9.37 -1.87 9.12
C THR A 64 8.70 -1.85 10.50
N THR A 65 9.36 -1.25 11.49
CA THR A 65 8.78 -0.95 12.81
C THR A 65 8.75 0.56 13.02
N GLY A 66 7.76 1.07 13.75
CA GLY A 66 7.55 2.51 13.92
C GLY A 66 7.03 3.20 12.65
N CYS A 67 6.82 4.53 12.71
CA CYS A 67 6.29 5.32 11.60
C CYS A 67 7.39 5.93 10.73
N PRO A 68 7.54 5.55 9.43
CA PRO A 68 8.60 6.07 8.55
C PRO A 68 8.61 7.58 8.31
N ILE A 69 7.47 8.25 8.46
CA ILE A 69 7.35 9.71 8.34
C ILE A 69 7.57 10.44 9.68
N TYR A 70 8.01 9.73 10.71
CA TYR A 70 8.28 10.28 12.04
C TYR A 70 7.10 11.04 12.65
N ASN A 71 5.89 10.49 12.44
CA ASN A 71 4.64 11.14 12.85
C ASN A 71 4.63 11.39 14.36
N LEU A 72 4.03 12.50 14.80
CA LEU A 72 4.08 13.00 16.17
C LEU A 72 3.03 12.33 17.07
N ILE A 73 3.05 11.00 17.09
CA ILE A 73 1.96 10.13 17.58
C ILE A 73 1.51 10.42 19.03
N PRO A 74 2.39 10.34 20.04
CA PRO A 74 2.08 10.77 21.41
C PRO A 74 1.36 12.12 21.52
N GLU A 75 1.76 13.11 20.71
CA GLU A 75 1.25 14.47 20.84
C GLU A 75 -0.19 14.60 20.34
N TRP A 76 -0.50 14.05 19.16
CA TRP A 76 -1.88 14.08 18.69
C TRP A 76 -2.77 13.07 19.43
N ASN A 77 -2.22 12.01 20.03
CA ASN A 77 -2.97 11.15 20.96
C ASN A 77 -3.39 11.93 22.21
N GLU A 78 -2.49 12.73 22.79
CA GLU A 78 -2.85 13.59 23.92
C GLU A 78 -3.97 14.56 23.56
N LEU A 79 -3.86 15.21 22.40
CA LEU A 79 -4.86 16.17 21.94
C LEU A 79 -6.22 15.49 21.69
N VAL A 80 -6.23 14.29 21.11
CA VAL A 80 -7.46 13.49 20.96
C VAL A 80 -8.05 13.12 22.31
N TYR A 81 -7.24 12.63 23.25
CA TYR A 81 -7.69 12.30 24.60
C TYR A 81 -8.35 13.50 25.31
N GLN A 82 -7.82 14.71 25.11
CA GLN A 82 -8.40 15.95 25.63
C GLN A 82 -9.63 16.47 24.85
N GLY A 83 -9.97 15.87 23.70
CA GLY A 83 -11.02 16.35 22.81
C GLY A 83 -10.62 17.53 21.92
N ASN A 84 -9.34 17.87 21.85
CA ASN A 84 -8.79 18.97 21.05
C ASN A 84 -8.49 18.51 19.61
N TRP A 85 -9.54 18.16 18.88
CA TRP A 85 -9.44 17.53 17.55
C TRP A 85 -8.80 18.42 16.48
N LYS A 86 -9.01 19.73 16.52
CA LYS A 86 -8.46 20.65 15.53
C LYS A 86 -6.95 20.77 15.67
N GLU A 87 -6.47 20.94 16.89
CA GLU A 87 -5.05 20.96 17.24
C GLU A 87 -4.40 19.61 16.94
N ALA A 88 -5.11 18.49 17.18
CA ALA A 88 -4.64 17.16 16.82
C ALA A 88 -4.39 17.05 15.31
N TYR A 89 -5.31 17.57 14.48
CA TYR A 89 -5.15 17.66 13.04
C TYR A 89 -3.99 18.56 12.62
N GLU A 90 -3.86 19.74 13.21
CA GLU A 90 -2.73 20.64 12.93
C GLU A 90 -1.39 19.97 13.26
N ARG A 91 -1.34 19.17 14.33
CA ARG A 91 -0.14 18.43 14.73
C ARG A 91 0.16 17.26 13.79
N LEU A 92 -0.84 16.45 13.45
CA LEU A 92 -0.73 15.34 12.50
C LEU A 92 -0.22 15.80 11.13
N SER A 93 -0.79 16.91 10.63
CA SER A 93 -0.47 17.48 9.32
C SER A 93 0.94 18.08 9.21
N ARG A 94 1.69 18.18 10.31
CA ARG A 94 3.09 18.65 10.27
C ARG A 94 4.04 17.64 9.63
N THR A 95 3.67 16.37 9.64
CA THR A 95 4.53 15.25 9.21
C THR A 95 3.87 14.38 8.16
N ASN A 96 2.54 14.22 8.22
CA ASN A 96 1.79 13.41 7.27
C ASN A 96 1.00 14.31 6.32
N PRO A 97 1.34 14.38 5.02
CA PRO A 97 0.54 15.12 4.05
C PRO A 97 -0.78 14.41 3.72
N PHE A 98 -0.84 13.07 3.89
CA PHE A 98 -2.00 12.24 3.49
C PHE A 98 -2.44 11.24 4.60
N PRO A 99 -2.85 11.74 5.78
CA PRO A 99 -3.37 10.90 6.86
C PRO A 99 -4.62 10.12 6.47
N GLU A 100 -5.41 10.59 5.50
CA GLU A 100 -6.60 9.88 5.02
C GLU A 100 -6.27 8.59 4.28
N PHE A 101 -5.09 8.49 3.64
CA PHE A 101 -4.64 7.30 2.93
C PHE A 101 -3.95 6.33 3.87
N THR A 102 -3.04 6.85 4.70
CA THR A 102 -2.30 6.05 5.69
C THR A 102 -3.22 5.49 6.78
N GLY A 103 -4.17 6.26 7.28
CA GLY A 103 -5.19 5.81 8.24
C GLY A 103 -6.10 4.69 7.71
N ARG A 104 -6.14 4.47 6.38
CA ARG A 104 -6.92 3.40 5.73
C ARG A 104 -6.06 2.23 5.27
N ALA A 105 -4.98 2.50 4.54
CA ALA A 105 -4.20 1.49 3.84
C ALA A 105 -2.89 1.07 4.54
N CYS A 106 -2.36 1.87 5.47
CA CYS A 106 -1.10 1.51 6.15
C CYS A 106 -1.29 0.25 7.02
N PRO A 107 -0.34 -0.70 7.07
CA PRO A 107 -0.40 -1.84 7.98
C PRO A 107 -0.03 -1.48 9.44
N ALA A 108 0.07 -0.18 9.74
CA ALA A 108 0.34 0.36 11.08
C ALA A 108 1.63 -0.20 11.74
N PRO A 109 2.81 -0.07 11.11
CA PRO A 109 4.08 -0.48 11.73
C PRO A 109 4.36 0.25 13.05
N CYS A 110 3.78 1.45 13.23
CA CYS A 110 3.76 2.20 14.47
C CYS A 110 3.09 1.46 15.64
N GLU A 111 2.06 0.65 15.38
CA GLU A 111 1.41 -0.18 16.40
C GLU A 111 2.29 -1.39 16.74
N GLY A 112 2.98 -1.97 15.76
CA GLY A 112 3.98 -3.02 15.99
C GLY A 112 5.15 -2.58 16.86
N GLY A 113 5.56 -1.32 16.74
CA GLY A 113 6.60 -0.69 17.58
C GLY A 113 6.08 -0.08 18.89
N CYS A 114 4.77 -0.14 19.18
CA CYS A 114 4.22 0.49 20.38
C CYS A 114 4.72 -0.21 21.66
N VAL A 115 5.22 0.53 22.65
CA VAL A 115 5.71 -0.02 23.93
C VAL A 115 4.59 -0.73 24.70
N ALA A 116 3.34 -0.29 24.57
CA ALA A 116 2.20 -0.97 25.19
C ALA A 116 2.10 -2.44 24.75
N SER A 117 2.57 -2.77 23.53
CA SER A 117 2.60 -4.15 23.01
C SER A 117 3.53 -5.12 23.76
N LEU A 118 4.36 -4.62 24.67
CA LEU A 118 5.20 -5.45 25.55
C LEU A 118 4.41 -6.12 26.67
N PHE A 119 3.36 -5.44 27.15
CA PHE A 119 2.59 -5.87 28.33
C PHE A 119 1.13 -6.20 27.98
N GLU A 120 0.56 -5.45 27.06
CA GLU A 120 -0.83 -5.54 26.62
C GLU A 120 -0.89 -5.34 25.08
N GLU A 121 -2.04 -4.99 24.51
CA GLU A 121 -2.11 -4.65 23.09
C GLU A 121 -1.71 -3.20 22.79
N ALA A 122 -1.23 -2.93 21.57
CA ALA A 122 -0.84 -1.59 21.16
C ALA A 122 -2.02 -0.58 21.16
N VAL A 123 -1.71 0.70 21.27
CA VAL A 123 -2.66 1.80 21.00
C VAL A 123 -3.17 1.70 19.56
N THR A 124 -4.44 2.01 19.30
CA THR A 124 -5.04 2.00 17.95
C THR A 124 -4.67 3.25 17.15
N ILE A 125 -3.36 3.44 16.94
CA ILE A 125 -2.76 4.62 16.31
C ILE A 125 -3.37 4.90 14.94
N LYS A 126 -3.54 3.86 14.11
CA LYS A 126 -4.11 4.00 12.75
C LYS A 126 -5.55 4.50 12.78
N ASN A 127 -6.36 4.00 13.71
CA ASN A 127 -7.77 4.40 13.84
C ASN A 127 -7.89 5.85 14.30
N ILE A 128 -7.04 6.27 15.24
CA ILE A 128 -7.01 7.63 15.74
C ILE A 128 -6.54 8.59 14.64
N GLU A 129 -5.51 8.22 13.85
CA GLU A 129 -5.07 8.98 12.68
C GLU A 129 -6.20 9.20 11.67
N ARG A 130 -6.92 8.12 11.29
CA ARG A 130 -8.10 8.21 10.40
C ARG A 130 -9.19 9.11 10.99
N ALA A 131 -9.49 8.98 12.28
CA ALA A 131 -10.52 9.80 12.93
C ALA A 131 -10.17 11.29 12.95
N ILE A 132 -8.91 11.64 13.20
CA ILE A 132 -8.46 13.04 13.18
C ILE A 132 -8.70 13.66 11.80
N ILE A 133 -8.26 12.99 10.72
CA ILE A 133 -8.38 13.55 9.38
C ILE A 133 -9.82 13.56 8.88
N ASP A 134 -10.62 12.52 9.15
CA ASP A 134 -12.02 12.49 8.72
C ASP A 134 -12.82 13.62 9.40
N LYS A 135 -12.64 13.83 10.72
CA LYS A 135 -13.21 15.00 11.42
C LYS A 135 -12.72 16.33 10.85
N ALA A 136 -11.44 16.43 10.47
CA ALA A 136 -10.89 17.67 9.92
C ALA A 136 -11.52 18.04 8.57
N PHE A 137 -11.84 17.06 7.72
CA PHE A 137 -12.62 17.28 6.50
C PHE A 137 -14.07 17.64 6.82
N GLU A 138 -14.75 16.88 7.68
CA GLU A 138 -16.15 17.14 8.08
C GLU A 138 -16.35 18.55 8.65
N ASN A 139 -15.38 19.06 9.41
CA ASN A 139 -15.43 20.40 10.03
C ASN A 139 -14.84 21.51 9.15
N GLY A 140 -14.38 21.22 7.93
CA GLY A 140 -13.81 22.20 7.01
C GLY A 140 -12.50 22.84 7.49
N TRP A 141 -11.70 22.11 8.26
CA TRP A 141 -10.37 22.53 8.71
C TRP A 141 -9.28 22.25 7.68
N VAL A 142 -9.48 21.22 6.85
CA VAL A 142 -8.69 21.01 5.64
C VAL A 142 -9.13 22.05 4.61
N ARG A 143 -8.21 22.91 4.19
CA ARG A 143 -8.45 23.98 3.22
C ARG A 143 -7.23 24.12 2.32
N PRO A 144 -7.42 24.52 1.05
CA PRO A 144 -6.31 24.81 0.15
C PRO A 144 -5.38 25.87 0.74
N LYS A 145 -4.08 25.61 0.67
CA LYS A 145 -3.02 26.55 1.07
C LYS A 145 -2.07 26.80 -0.10
N PRO A 146 -2.51 27.50 -1.17
CA PRO A 146 -1.63 27.85 -2.28
C PRO A 146 -0.43 28.67 -1.77
N PRO A 147 0.77 28.51 -2.37
CA PRO A 147 1.95 29.24 -1.93
C PRO A 147 1.79 30.75 -2.13
N SER A 148 2.27 31.53 -1.18
CA SER A 148 2.20 33.00 -1.23
C SER A 148 3.17 33.62 -2.25
N PHE A 149 4.15 32.85 -2.73
CA PHE A 149 5.15 33.27 -3.70
C PHE A 149 5.44 32.11 -4.67
N ARG A 150 5.71 32.43 -5.93
CA ARG A 150 6.12 31.46 -6.95
C ARG A 150 7.58 31.68 -7.33
N THR A 151 8.37 30.61 -7.30
CA THR A 151 9.81 30.65 -7.61
C THR A 151 10.10 30.84 -9.10
N GLY A 152 9.10 30.61 -9.96
CA GLY A 152 9.27 30.60 -11.42
C GLY A 152 9.89 29.31 -11.96
N LYS A 153 10.25 28.36 -11.09
CA LYS A 153 10.80 27.05 -11.48
C LYS A 153 9.70 26.04 -11.74
N HIS A 154 9.86 25.25 -12.79
CA HIS A 154 8.91 24.26 -13.29
C HIS A 154 9.42 22.84 -12.99
N VAL A 155 8.58 22.01 -12.37
CA VAL A 155 8.93 20.62 -12.05
C VAL A 155 7.91 19.65 -12.64
N ALA A 156 8.39 18.63 -13.34
CA ALA A 156 7.59 17.51 -13.80
C ALA A 156 7.72 16.33 -12.83
N ILE A 157 6.58 15.72 -12.48
CA ILE A 157 6.52 14.50 -11.68
C ILE A 157 5.87 13.43 -12.54
N ILE A 158 6.55 12.30 -12.70
CA ILE A 158 6.06 11.19 -13.54
C ILE A 158 5.50 10.09 -12.64
N GLY A 159 4.19 9.87 -12.73
CA GLY A 159 3.44 8.95 -11.88
C GLY A 159 2.74 9.66 -10.73
N SER A 160 1.46 9.35 -10.53
CA SER A 160 0.61 10.03 -9.56
C SER A 160 0.25 9.20 -8.32
N GLY A 161 1.05 8.17 -8.04
CA GLY A 161 0.96 7.42 -6.79
C GLY A 161 1.31 8.26 -5.54
N PRO A 162 1.28 7.67 -4.33
CA PRO A 162 1.55 8.38 -3.09
C PRO A 162 2.86 9.19 -3.07
N ALA A 163 3.94 8.66 -3.66
CA ALA A 163 5.21 9.38 -3.78
C ALA A 163 5.07 10.63 -4.65
N GLY A 164 4.45 10.52 -5.83
CA GLY A 164 4.25 11.62 -6.77
C GLY A 164 3.35 12.71 -6.21
N LEU A 165 2.24 12.33 -5.56
CA LEU A 165 1.36 13.28 -4.86
C LEU A 165 2.12 14.01 -3.75
N THR A 166 2.98 13.30 -3.01
CA THR A 166 3.76 13.91 -1.92
C THR A 166 4.77 14.91 -2.49
N CYS A 167 5.51 14.51 -3.52
CA CYS A 167 6.44 15.40 -4.22
C CYS A 167 5.72 16.66 -4.71
N ALA A 168 4.53 16.51 -5.28
CA ALA A 168 3.77 17.61 -5.84
C ALA A 168 3.30 18.59 -4.76
N SER A 169 2.74 18.06 -3.67
CA SER A 169 2.32 18.85 -2.51
C SER A 169 3.50 19.64 -1.93
N GLU A 170 4.63 18.99 -1.67
CA GLU A 170 5.79 19.62 -1.05
C GLU A 170 6.44 20.70 -1.94
N LEU A 171 6.62 20.42 -3.23
CA LEU A 171 7.22 21.38 -4.16
C LEU A 171 6.28 22.56 -4.46
N ASN A 172 4.98 22.31 -4.59
CA ASN A 172 3.98 23.37 -4.75
C ASN A 172 3.97 24.30 -3.54
N ARG A 173 3.99 23.75 -2.32
CA ARG A 173 4.07 24.54 -1.07
C ARG A 173 5.34 25.39 -0.99
N LYS A 174 6.44 24.93 -1.59
CA LYS A 174 7.71 25.67 -1.71
C LYS A 174 7.71 26.73 -2.82
N GLY A 175 6.60 26.86 -3.57
CA GLY A 175 6.40 27.89 -4.59
C GLY A 175 6.79 27.46 -6.01
N HIS A 176 7.18 26.22 -6.24
CA HIS A 176 7.44 25.72 -7.60
C HIS A 176 6.12 25.51 -8.37
N LEU A 177 6.19 25.57 -9.70
CA LEU A 177 5.10 25.20 -10.57
C LEU A 177 5.22 23.72 -10.91
N VAL A 178 4.24 22.93 -10.48
CA VAL A 178 4.32 21.46 -10.58
C VAL A 178 3.30 20.94 -11.58
N THR A 179 3.75 20.06 -12.48
CA THR A 179 2.88 19.23 -13.32
C THR A 179 3.12 17.76 -13.03
N VAL A 180 2.07 17.03 -12.69
CA VAL A 180 2.09 15.58 -12.50
C VAL A 180 1.53 14.93 -13.76
N TYR A 181 2.29 14.01 -14.35
CA TYR A 181 1.89 13.21 -15.49
C TYR A 181 1.49 11.81 -15.03
N GLU A 182 0.32 11.36 -15.44
CA GLU A 182 -0.24 10.05 -15.15
C GLU A 182 -0.62 9.34 -16.45
N ARG A 183 -0.22 8.08 -16.58
CA ARG A 183 -0.54 7.26 -17.76
C ARG A 183 -1.98 6.81 -17.75
N ASP A 184 -2.53 6.56 -16.55
CA ASP A 184 -3.91 6.16 -16.39
C ASP A 184 -4.85 7.38 -16.53
N ASP A 185 -6.15 7.11 -16.66
CA ASP A 185 -7.20 8.11 -16.82
C ASP A 185 -7.57 8.82 -15.51
N ARG A 186 -7.13 8.28 -14.35
CA ARG A 186 -7.36 8.85 -13.02
C ARG A 186 -6.07 8.89 -12.20
N ILE A 187 -5.99 9.93 -11.37
CA ILE A 187 -4.86 10.18 -10.47
C ILE A 187 -4.93 9.26 -9.24
N GLY A 188 -3.77 8.89 -8.68
CA GLY A 188 -3.64 8.17 -7.40
C GLY A 188 -2.86 6.86 -7.48
N GLY A 189 -2.53 6.37 -8.68
CA GLY A 189 -1.84 5.10 -8.87
C GLY A 189 -2.53 3.95 -8.13
N LEU A 190 -1.79 3.21 -7.29
CA LEU A 190 -2.37 2.10 -6.51
C LEU A 190 -3.45 2.52 -5.51
N LEU A 191 -3.54 3.80 -5.10
CA LEU A 191 -4.67 4.26 -4.29
C LEU A 191 -6.00 4.17 -5.06
N THR A 192 -5.93 4.37 -6.38
CA THR A 192 -7.08 4.37 -7.27
C THR A 192 -7.31 2.97 -7.82
N TYR A 193 -6.31 2.35 -8.45
CA TYR A 193 -6.48 1.09 -9.20
C TYR A 193 -5.92 -0.15 -8.54
N GLY A 194 -5.18 -0.04 -7.44
CA GLY A 194 -4.58 -1.20 -6.78
C GLY A 194 -5.34 -1.66 -5.55
N ILE A 195 -5.52 -0.75 -4.60
CA ILE A 195 -6.21 -1.02 -3.34
C ILE A 195 -7.72 -1.00 -3.62
N PRO A 196 -8.45 -2.09 -3.32
CA PRO A 196 -9.88 -2.15 -3.57
C PRO A 196 -10.66 -1.03 -2.86
N LYS A 197 -11.75 -0.57 -3.49
CA LYS A 197 -12.55 0.56 -3.00
C LYS A 197 -13.18 0.32 -1.63
N MET A 198 -13.41 -0.95 -1.25
CA MET A 198 -13.90 -1.30 0.08
C MET A 198 -12.87 -1.07 1.21
N LYS A 199 -11.59 -0.83 0.89
CA LYS A 199 -10.55 -0.39 1.85
C LYS A 199 -10.35 1.13 1.84
N ILE A 200 -10.49 1.76 0.66
CA ILE A 200 -10.38 3.20 0.48
C ILE A 200 -11.33 3.65 -0.62
N GLU A 201 -12.37 4.39 -0.23
CA GLU A 201 -13.33 4.91 -1.20
C GLU A 201 -12.68 5.90 -2.17
N GLN A 202 -13.19 5.94 -3.40
CA GLN A 202 -12.65 6.84 -4.41
C GLN A 202 -12.85 8.32 -4.03
N SER A 203 -13.96 8.64 -3.35
CA SER A 203 -14.24 9.98 -2.82
C SER A 203 -13.14 10.53 -1.91
N VAL A 204 -12.45 9.66 -1.16
CA VAL A 204 -11.34 10.03 -0.27
C VAL A 204 -10.09 10.42 -1.06
N VAL A 205 -9.86 9.75 -2.20
CA VAL A 205 -8.76 10.05 -3.12
C VAL A 205 -9.06 11.34 -3.88
N ASP A 206 -10.26 11.43 -4.47
CA ASP A 206 -10.70 12.56 -5.29
C ASP A 206 -10.72 13.87 -4.50
N ARG A 207 -11.25 13.89 -3.27
CA ARG A 207 -11.27 15.10 -2.44
C ARG A 207 -9.88 15.67 -2.17
N ARG A 208 -8.86 14.80 -2.07
CA ARG A 208 -7.48 15.24 -1.85
C ARG A 208 -6.85 15.75 -3.14
N ILE A 209 -7.09 15.08 -4.27
CA ILE A 209 -6.59 15.54 -5.57
C ILE A 209 -7.17 16.92 -5.87
N HIS A 210 -8.47 17.11 -5.68
CA HIS A 210 -9.13 18.40 -5.87
C HIS A 210 -8.53 19.51 -4.98
N LEU A 211 -8.26 19.20 -3.71
CA LEU A 211 -7.57 20.14 -2.81
C LEU A 211 -6.21 20.58 -3.38
N MET A 212 -5.43 19.63 -3.94
CA MET A 212 -4.12 19.93 -4.52
C MET A 212 -4.22 20.74 -5.82
N GLU A 213 -5.26 20.52 -6.63
CA GLU A 213 -5.57 21.34 -7.80
C GLU A 213 -5.89 22.79 -7.41
N GLU A 214 -6.71 22.98 -6.36
CA GLU A 214 -7.02 24.30 -5.80
C GLU A 214 -5.77 25.00 -5.24
N GLU A 215 -4.77 24.24 -4.78
CA GLU A 215 -3.46 24.75 -4.37
C GLU A 215 -2.53 25.10 -5.55
N GLY A 216 -2.91 24.72 -6.78
CA GLY A 216 -2.22 25.04 -8.02
C GLY A 216 -1.32 23.93 -8.58
N VAL A 217 -1.45 22.69 -8.11
CA VAL A 217 -0.84 21.52 -8.76
C VAL A 217 -1.61 21.22 -10.04
N ARG A 218 -0.89 20.94 -11.14
CA ARG A 218 -1.50 20.53 -12.41
C ARG A 218 -1.39 19.03 -12.58
N PHE A 219 -2.50 18.38 -12.91
CA PHE A 219 -2.53 16.95 -13.25
C PHE A 219 -2.83 16.77 -14.73
N THR A 220 -2.08 15.88 -15.37
CA THR A 220 -2.26 15.49 -16.77
C THR A 220 -2.40 13.98 -16.83
N THR A 221 -3.61 13.49 -17.06
CA THR A 221 -3.92 12.05 -17.16
C THR A 221 -3.85 11.56 -18.61
N ASN A 222 -3.89 10.25 -18.83
CA ASN A 222 -3.75 9.61 -20.15
C ASN A 222 -2.46 9.97 -20.89
N VAL A 223 -1.39 10.30 -20.15
CA VAL A 223 -0.09 10.68 -20.72
C VAL A 223 0.99 9.80 -20.13
N GLU A 224 1.39 8.80 -20.91
CA GLU A 224 2.59 8.01 -20.62
C GLU A 224 3.82 8.73 -21.20
N VAL A 225 4.70 9.15 -20.30
CA VAL A 225 5.96 9.81 -20.65
C VAL A 225 6.93 8.78 -21.20
N GLY A 226 7.58 9.12 -22.33
CA GLY A 226 8.39 8.21 -23.14
C GLY A 226 7.63 7.55 -24.29
N THR A 227 6.31 7.75 -24.36
CA THR A 227 5.44 7.27 -25.43
C THR A 227 4.62 8.43 -26.02
N GLN A 228 3.59 8.92 -25.32
CA GLN A 228 2.72 10.03 -25.76
C GLN A 228 3.41 11.39 -25.58
N PHE A 229 4.26 11.52 -24.56
CA PHE A 229 5.03 12.73 -24.28
C PHE A 229 6.52 12.42 -24.26
N SER A 230 7.29 13.06 -25.14
CA SER A 230 8.70 12.70 -25.32
C SER A 230 9.59 13.21 -24.18
N VAL A 231 10.66 12.46 -23.89
CA VAL A 231 11.64 12.80 -22.85
C VAL A 231 12.38 14.09 -23.18
N GLU A 232 12.67 14.36 -24.45
CA GLU A 232 13.35 15.58 -24.90
C GLU A 232 12.52 16.82 -24.58
N LYS A 233 11.21 16.74 -24.79
CA LYS A 233 10.29 17.82 -24.44
C LYS A 233 10.23 18.03 -22.93
N LEU A 234 10.28 16.94 -22.15
CA LEU A 234 10.31 17.00 -20.69
C LEU A 234 11.53 17.78 -20.18
N HIS A 235 12.71 17.53 -20.74
CA HIS A 235 13.93 18.27 -20.40
C HIS A 235 13.93 19.73 -20.88
N LEU A 236 13.21 20.04 -21.96
CA LEU A 236 13.09 21.41 -22.47
C LEU A 236 12.13 22.27 -21.64
N ASP A 237 11.01 21.69 -21.22
CA ASP A 237 9.89 22.42 -20.62
C ASP A 237 10.00 22.56 -19.09
N TYR A 238 10.90 21.78 -18.44
CA TYR A 238 11.00 21.68 -16.98
C TYR A 238 12.43 21.83 -16.47
N ASP A 239 12.58 22.51 -15.33
CA ASP A 239 13.87 22.69 -14.65
C ASP A 239 14.31 21.42 -13.89
N ALA A 240 13.36 20.57 -13.49
CA ALA A 240 13.64 19.29 -12.83
C ALA A 240 12.54 18.26 -13.11
N ILE A 241 12.91 16.98 -12.99
CA ILE A 241 12.05 15.82 -13.21
C ILE A 241 12.14 14.90 -11.99
N ILE A 242 11.01 14.40 -11.50
CA ILE A 242 10.97 13.37 -10.45
C ILE A 242 10.24 12.13 -10.95
N LEU A 243 10.93 10.99 -10.93
CA LEU A 243 10.39 9.68 -11.29
C LEU A 243 9.68 9.06 -10.08
N CYS A 244 8.36 8.96 -10.16
CA CYS A 244 7.47 8.34 -9.17
C CYS A 244 6.64 7.20 -9.80
N ILE A 245 7.28 6.45 -10.70
CA ILE A 245 6.67 5.45 -11.60
C ILE A 245 6.35 4.09 -10.95
N GLY A 246 6.63 3.94 -9.65
CA GLY A 246 6.35 2.71 -8.91
C GLY A 246 7.22 1.51 -9.31
N SER A 247 6.82 0.32 -8.84
CA SER A 247 7.42 -0.97 -9.21
C SER A 247 6.36 -1.81 -9.93
N THR A 248 6.19 -1.57 -11.23
CA THR A 248 5.07 -2.08 -12.03
C THR A 248 5.33 -3.44 -12.67
N ARG A 249 6.59 -3.86 -12.79
CA ARG A 249 6.94 -5.16 -13.41
C ARG A 249 6.64 -6.31 -12.42
N PRO A 250 5.65 -7.16 -12.68
CA PRO A 250 5.31 -8.26 -11.79
C PRO A 250 6.44 -9.30 -11.77
N ARG A 251 6.64 -9.97 -10.64
CA ARG A 251 7.50 -11.15 -10.57
C ARG A 251 6.87 -12.25 -11.40
N ASN A 252 7.65 -12.79 -12.33
CA ASN A 252 7.16 -13.81 -13.21
C ASN A 252 7.11 -15.19 -12.51
N MET A 253 6.11 -15.99 -12.86
CA MET A 253 5.97 -17.38 -12.41
C MET A 253 6.17 -18.30 -13.62
N ASN A 254 7.44 -18.64 -13.88
CA ASN A 254 7.84 -19.45 -15.03
C ASN A 254 7.67 -20.96 -14.75
N ILE A 255 6.43 -21.40 -14.56
CA ILE A 255 6.07 -22.81 -14.46
C ILE A 255 5.24 -23.23 -15.68
N PRO A 256 5.21 -24.53 -16.06
CA PRO A 256 4.47 -24.97 -17.23
C PRO A 256 2.99 -24.55 -17.18
N GLY A 257 2.48 -24.03 -18.31
CA GLY A 257 1.10 -23.58 -18.46
C GLY A 257 0.79 -22.19 -17.91
N SER A 258 1.80 -21.38 -17.56
CA SER A 258 1.61 -20.00 -17.08
C SER A 258 0.99 -19.05 -18.12
N ASP A 259 1.00 -19.44 -19.39
CA ASP A 259 0.41 -18.76 -20.53
C ASP A 259 -1.06 -19.14 -20.81
N LEU A 260 -1.63 -20.07 -20.04
CA LEU A 260 -3.02 -20.51 -20.18
C LEU A 260 -4.02 -19.38 -19.90
N LYS A 261 -5.11 -19.35 -20.66
CA LYS A 261 -6.22 -18.42 -20.43
C LYS A 261 -6.89 -18.73 -19.09
N GLY A 262 -6.93 -17.74 -18.21
CA GLY A 262 -7.40 -17.86 -16.84
C GLY A 262 -6.29 -17.72 -15.80
N VAL A 263 -5.02 -17.71 -16.21
CA VAL A 263 -3.90 -17.29 -15.36
C VAL A 263 -3.65 -15.79 -15.57
N HIS A 264 -3.76 -15.02 -14.49
CA HIS A 264 -3.63 -13.56 -14.53
C HIS A 264 -2.72 -13.06 -13.41
N TYR A 265 -1.99 -11.97 -13.63
CA TYR A 265 -1.37 -11.26 -12.52
C TYR A 265 -2.43 -10.55 -11.68
N ALA A 266 -2.17 -10.46 -10.39
CA ALA A 266 -3.10 -9.86 -9.44
C ALA A 266 -3.43 -8.40 -9.78
N MET A 267 -2.45 -7.62 -10.25
CA MET A 267 -2.67 -6.22 -10.58
C MET A 267 -3.56 -6.02 -11.80
N ASP A 268 -3.45 -6.87 -12.82
CA ASP A 268 -4.34 -6.80 -13.97
C ASP A 268 -5.79 -7.01 -13.53
N TYR A 269 -6.01 -7.98 -12.65
CA TYR A 269 -7.32 -8.26 -12.08
C TYR A 269 -7.88 -7.10 -11.24
N LEU A 270 -7.09 -6.60 -10.27
CA LEU A 270 -7.52 -5.54 -9.37
C LEU A 270 -7.74 -4.21 -10.10
N HIS A 271 -6.87 -3.88 -11.05
CA HIS A 271 -6.97 -2.69 -11.88
C HIS A 271 -8.25 -2.74 -12.73
N LEU A 272 -8.45 -3.81 -13.51
CA LEU A 272 -9.63 -3.94 -14.38
C LEU A 272 -10.93 -3.94 -13.57
N ASN A 273 -10.97 -4.64 -12.43
CA ASN A 273 -12.13 -4.62 -11.55
C ASN A 273 -12.45 -3.20 -11.08
N THR A 274 -11.44 -2.47 -10.58
CA THR A 274 -11.66 -1.13 -10.05
C THR A 274 -12.02 -0.13 -11.15
N LYS A 275 -11.41 -0.26 -12.33
CA LYS A 275 -11.74 0.58 -13.48
C LYS A 275 -13.19 0.39 -13.93
N SER A 276 -13.62 -0.85 -14.12
CA SER A 276 -15.01 -1.18 -14.52
C SER A 276 -16.03 -0.73 -13.47
N LEU A 277 -15.72 -0.87 -12.16
CA LEU A 277 -16.54 -0.30 -11.07
C LEU A 277 -16.70 1.21 -11.20
N LEU A 278 -15.60 1.95 -11.42
CA LEU A 278 -15.61 3.41 -11.46
C LEU A 278 -16.16 3.99 -12.76
N ASP A 279 -16.02 3.28 -13.89
CA ASP A 279 -16.46 3.74 -15.20
C ASP A 279 -17.95 3.47 -15.42
N ALA A 280 -18.45 2.32 -14.98
CA ALA A 280 -19.77 1.84 -15.38
C ALA A 280 -20.48 0.97 -14.34
N ASP A 281 -20.01 0.91 -13.08
CA ASP A 281 -20.54 -0.01 -12.06
C ASP A 281 -20.67 -1.46 -12.60
N PHE A 282 -19.64 -1.90 -13.34
CA PHE A 282 -19.56 -3.19 -14.02
C PHE A 282 -20.51 -3.42 -15.21
N GLU A 283 -21.34 -2.45 -15.60
CA GLU A 283 -22.24 -2.58 -16.77
C GLU A 283 -21.50 -2.72 -18.11
N ASP A 284 -20.22 -2.32 -18.16
CA ASP A 284 -19.39 -2.41 -19.36
C ASP A 284 -18.73 -3.79 -19.57
N GLU A 285 -18.84 -4.69 -18.58
CA GLU A 285 -18.24 -6.03 -18.57
C GLU A 285 -16.71 -6.06 -18.83
N HIS A 286 -16.01 -4.93 -18.70
CA HIS A 286 -14.57 -4.82 -18.94
C HIS A 286 -13.74 -5.18 -17.70
N PHE A 287 -14.03 -6.33 -17.11
CA PHE A 287 -13.29 -6.87 -15.97
C PHE A 287 -13.17 -8.38 -16.03
N ILE A 288 -12.23 -8.94 -15.28
CA ILE A 288 -12.11 -10.39 -15.15
C ILE A 288 -13.15 -10.83 -14.10
N SER A 289 -14.22 -11.49 -14.56
CA SER A 289 -15.25 -12.00 -13.64
C SER A 289 -14.87 -13.34 -13.02
N ALA A 290 -14.90 -13.41 -11.69
CA ALA A 290 -14.78 -14.61 -10.88
C ALA A 290 -16.12 -15.33 -10.63
N THR A 291 -17.24 -14.80 -11.11
CA THR A 291 -18.58 -15.34 -10.84
C THR A 291 -18.69 -16.81 -11.23
N GLY A 292 -19.06 -17.65 -10.27
CA GLY A 292 -19.28 -19.08 -10.49
C GLY A 292 -18.02 -19.91 -10.77
N LYS A 293 -16.82 -19.32 -10.66
CA LYS A 293 -15.55 -20.00 -10.95
C LYS A 293 -14.86 -20.51 -9.68
N ASP A 294 -14.10 -21.58 -9.83
CA ASP A 294 -13.12 -22.05 -8.84
C ASP A 294 -11.85 -21.19 -8.98
N VAL A 295 -11.50 -20.46 -7.91
CA VAL A 295 -10.45 -19.44 -7.92
C VAL A 295 -9.28 -19.85 -7.04
N ILE A 296 -8.07 -19.68 -7.54
CA ILE A 296 -6.83 -19.82 -6.76
C ILE A 296 -6.05 -18.51 -6.75
N VAL A 297 -5.64 -18.06 -5.57
CA VAL A 297 -4.79 -16.89 -5.40
C VAL A 297 -3.42 -17.36 -4.92
N ILE A 298 -2.35 -17.05 -5.66
CA ILE A 298 -0.98 -17.45 -5.29
C ILE A 298 -0.28 -16.27 -4.64
N GLY A 299 -0.08 -16.33 -3.32
CA GLY A 299 0.58 -15.29 -2.54
C GLY A 299 -0.02 -15.12 -1.14
N GLY A 300 0.82 -14.71 -0.18
CA GLY A 300 0.43 -14.50 1.22
C GLY A 300 0.37 -13.04 1.68
N GLY A 301 0.53 -12.07 0.77
CA GLY A 301 0.57 -10.63 1.10
C GLY A 301 -0.76 -9.89 0.89
N ASP A 302 -0.75 -8.58 1.13
CA ASP A 302 -1.95 -7.73 1.03
C ASP A 302 -2.63 -7.80 -0.33
N THR A 303 -1.87 -7.80 -1.43
CA THR A 303 -2.39 -7.94 -2.80
C THR A 303 -3.15 -9.25 -3.00
N ALA A 304 -2.69 -10.34 -2.37
CA ALA A 304 -3.37 -11.63 -2.43
C ALA A 304 -4.69 -11.58 -1.66
N THR A 305 -4.68 -10.99 -0.47
CA THR A 305 -5.90 -10.74 0.31
C THR A 305 -6.89 -9.83 -0.44
N ASP A 306 -6.41 -8.86 -1.21
CA ASP A 306 -7.25 -8.01 -2.06
C ASP A 306 -7.90 -8.82 -3.19
N CYS A 307 -7.16 -9.72 -3.84
CA CYS A 307 -7.73 -10.64 -4.83
C CYS A 307 -8.79 -11.56 -4.23
N VAL A 308 -8.52 -12.12 -3.04
CA VAL A 308 -9.47 -12.93 -2.26
C VAL A 308 -10.76 -12.15 -2.02
N SER A 309 -10.65 -10.95 -1.46
CA SER A 309 -11.80 -10.12 -1.09
C SER A 309 -12.63 -9.69 -2.32
N THR A 310 -11.94 -9.42 -3.44
CA THR A 310 -12.56 -9.07 -4.73
C THR A 310 -13.30 -10.26 -5.33
N ALA A 311 -12.67 -11.45 -5.37
CA ALA A 311 -13.29 -12.66 -5.92
C ALA A 311 -14.52 -13.11 -5.12
N LEU A 312 -14.50 -12.97 -3.79
CA LEU A 312 -15.63 -13.28 -2.94
C LEU A 312 -16.85 -12.38 -3.24
N ARG A 313 -16.63 -11.07 -3.45
CA ARG A 313 -17.66 -10.09 -3.82
C ARG A 313 -18.24 -10.35 -5.21
N GLN A 314 -17.42 -10.81 -6.14
CA GLN A 314 -17.86 -11.25 -7.46
C GLN A 314 -18.58 -12.61 -7.46
N ASN A 315 -18.78 -13.23 -6.30
CA ASN A 315 -19.44 -14.52 -6.13
C ASN A 315 -18.74 -15.69 -6.83
N CYS A 316 -17.43 -15.85 -6.57
CA CYS A 316 -16.74 -17.09 -6.91
C CYS A 316 -17.39 -18.32 -6.26
N LYS A 317 -17.23 -19.47 -6.92
CA LYS A 317 -17.79 -20.76 -6.50
C LYS A 317 -16.96 -21.39 -5.37
N SER A 318 -15.64 -21.32 -5.49
CA SER A 318 -14.69 -21.76 -4.47
C SER A 318 -13.43 -20.87 -4.50
N LEU A 319 -12.69 -20.86 -3.40
CA LEU A 319 -11.51 -20.01 -3.25
C LEU A 319 -10.44 -20.72 -2.41
N VAL A 320 -9.22 -20.79 -2.95
CA VAL A 320 -8.04 -21.23 -2.19
C VAL A 320 -6.91 -20.22 -2.37
N GLN A 321 -6.24 -19.85 -1.28
CA GLN A 321 -5.08 -18.98 -1.27
C GLN A 321 -3.82 -19.81 -0.97
N PHE A 322 -2.84 -19.84 -1.86
CA PHE A 322 -1.57 -20.50 -1.59
C PHE A 322 -0.62 -19.55 -0.86
N ASP A 323 -0.21 -19.95 0.35
CA ASP A 323 0.88 -19.32 1.08
C ASP A 323 2.05 -20.30 1.14
N ILE A 324 3.20 -19.83 0.66
CA ILE A 324 4.45 -20.59 0.66
C ILE A 324 5.08 -20.72 2.05
N TYR A 325 4.59 -19.94 3.02
CA TYR A 325 5.03 -19.99 4.40
C TYR A 325 4.16 -20.93 5.23
N PRO A 326 4.74 -21.54 6.29
CA PRO A 326 3.96 -22.30 7.24
C PRO A 326 2.99 -21.39 7.99
N LYS A 327 1.92 -21.98 8.54
CA LYS A 327 1.03 -21.27 9.44
C LYS A 327 1.85 -20.67 10.60
N ARG A 328 1.74 -19.35 10.77
CA ARG A 328 2.42 -18.62 11.83
C ARG A 328 1.88 -19.03 13.22
N PRO A 329 2.66 -18.87 14.30
CA PRO A 329 2.19 -19.14 15.66
C PRO A 329 1.16 -18.10 16.12
N GLU A 330 0.30 -18.45 17.08
CA GLU A 330 -0.70 -17.52 17.64
C GLU A 330 -0.06 -16.38 18.45
N THR A 331 1.12 -16.62 19.03
CA THR A 331 1.86 -15.65 19.85
C THR A 331 3.32 -15.56 19.41
N ARG A 332 4.00 -14.46 19.78
CA ARG A 332 5.41 -14.26 19.46
C ARG A 332 6.28 -15.40 20.02
N THR A 333 7.22 -15.87 19.22
CA THR A 333 8.27 -16.78 19.68
C THR A 333 9.42 -15.99 20.31
N SER A 334 10.30 -16.68 21.06
CA SER A 334 11.52 -16.08 21.63
C SER A 334 12.48 -15.52 20.56
N GLU A 335 12.35 -15.97 19.31
CA GLU A 335 13.18 -15.53 18.17
C GLU A 335 12.66 -14.25 17.50
N ASN A 336 11.45 -13.80 17.85
CA ASN A 336 10.85 -12.57 17.33
C ASN A 336 10.51 -11.58 18.47
N PRO A 337 11.53 -11.06 19.18
CA PRO A 337 11.33 -10.12 20.29
C PRO A 337 10.84 -8.76 19.80
N TRP A 338 10.07 -8.06 20.64
CA TRP A 338 9.80 -6.64 20.45
C TRP A 338 11.14 -5.85 20.47
N PRO A 339 11.32 -4.77 19.67
CA PRO A 339 10.35 -4.06 18.84
C PRO A 339 10.22 -4.56 17.39
N GLN A 340 10.66 -5.78 17.07
CA GLN A 340 10.41 -6.35 15.75
C GLN A 340 8.90 -6.50 15.52
N VAL A 341 8.47 -6.40 14.27
CA VAL A 341 7.06 -6.67 13.89
C VAL A 341 6.68 -8.09 14.32
N PRO A 342 5.51 -8.29 14.96
CA PRO A 342 5.09 -9.59 15.42
C PRO A 342 4.82 -10.53 14.23
N ILE A 343 5.55 -11.64 14.17
CA ILE A 343 5.34 -12.73 13.21
C ILE A 343 4.37 -13.73 13.85
N VAL A 344 3.10 -13.35 13.88
CA VAL A 344 2.01 -14.16 14.44
C VAL A 344 0.93 -14.41 13.40
N HIS A 345 0.12 -15.43 13.63
CA HIS A 345 -1.06 -15.72 12.83
C HIS A 345 -2.05 -14.56 12.94
N LYS A 346 -2.51 -14.09 11.79
CA LYS A 346 -3.54 -13.06 11.67
C LYS A 346 -4.46 -13.43 10.53
N MET A 347 -5.73 -13.09 10.70
CA MET A 347 -6.69 -13.07 9.62
C MET A 347 -6.93 -11.62 9.21
N ASP A 348 -6.81 -11.35 7.92
CA ASP A 348 -7.24 -10.09 7.33
C ASP A 348 -8.68 -10.21 6.83
N SER A 349 -9.29 -9.05 6.54
CA SER A 349 -10.70 -8.94 6.11
C SER A 349 -11.17 -9.95 5.06
N GLY A 350 -10.36 -10.24 4.03
CA GLY A 350 -10.69 -11.22 2.99
C GLY A 350 -10.69 -12.67 3.48
N GLN A 351 -9.80 -13.03 4.41
CA GLN A 351 -9.77 -14.36 5.01
C GLN A 351 -10.95 -14.54 5.98
N GLU A 352 -11.29 -13.51 6.76
CA GLU A 352 -12.50 -13.51 7.59
C GLU A 352 -13.77 -13.67 6.74
N GLU A 353 -13.86 -12.97 5.60
CA GLU A 353 -14.97 -13.10 4.65
C GLU A 353 -15.07 -14.51 4.06
N ALA A 354 -13.94 -15.10 3.67
CA ALA A 354 -13.89 -16.45 3.16
C ALA A 354 -14.34 -17.48 4.21
N VAL A 355 -13.87 -17.36 5.47
CA VAL A 355 -14.31 -18.23 6.58
C VAL A 355 -15.82 -18.12 6.77
N MET A 356 -16.37 -16.90 6.74
CA MET A 356 -17.81 -16.71 6.91
C MET A 356 -18.64 -17.24 5.74
N LYS A 357 -18.12 -17.17 4.51
CA LYS A 357 -18.82 -17.65 3.30
C LYS A 357 -18.71 -19.17 3.10
N PHE A 358 -17.53 -19.73 3.33
CA PHE A 358 -17.19 -21.12 2.98
C PHE A 358 -16.95 -22.03 4.20
N GLY A 359 -16.82 -21.48 5.41
CA GLY A 359 -16.71 -22.23 6.66
C GLY A 359 -15.27 -22.56 7.10
N GLU A 360 -14.26 -22.20 6.32
CA GLU A 360 -12.85 -22.48 6.61
C GLU A 360 -11.90 -21.37 6.13
N ASP A 361 -10.68 -21.34 6.68
CA ASP A 361 -9.62 -20.43 6.24
C ASP A 361 -9.23 -20.80 4.80
N PRO A 362 -9.24 -19.87 3.83
CA PRO A 362 -8.95 -20.20 2.44
C PRO A 362 -7.49 -20.56 2.21
N ARG A 363 -6.59 -20.35 3.20
CA ARG A 363 -5.15 -20.51 3.01
C ARG A 363 -4.70 -21.97 3.07
N SER A 364 -4.07 -22.42 2.00
CA SER A 364 -3.20 -23.59 1.97
C SER A 364 -1.76 -23.14 2.28
N TYR A 365 -1.30 -23.45 3.49
CA TYR A 365 0.05 -23.11 3.96
C TYR A 365 1.12 -24.03 3.40
N SER A 366 2.37 -23.58 3.44
CA SER A 366 3.51 -24.32 2.89
C SER A 366 3.25 -24.84 1.47
N THR A 367 2.49 -24.13 0.64
CA THR A 367 2.03 -24.64 -0.66
C THR A 367 2.62 -23.82 -1.80
N SER A 368 3.22 -24.48 -2.78
CA SER A 368 3.70 -23.86 -4.03
C SER A 368 3.06 -24.52 -5.24
N ALA A 369 2.86 -23.77 -6.33
CA ALA A 369 2.40 -24.36 -7.59
C ALA A 369 3.55 -24.99 -8.37
N LEU A 370 3.29 -26.15 -8.98
CA LEU A 370 4.23 -26.88 -9.83
C LEU A 370 3.98 -26.65 -11.32
N HIS A 371 2.71 -26.73 -11.76
CA HIS A 371 2.30 -26.40 -13.12
C HIS A 371 0.79 -26.16 -13.18
N PHE A 372 0.38 -25.44 -14.22
CA PHE A 372 -1.02 -25.21 -14.55
C PHE A 372 -1.51 -26.28 -15.54
N ILE A 373 -2.76 -26.69 -15.35
CA ILE A 373 -3.39 -27.76 -16.12
C ILE A 373 -4.45 -27.11 -17.03
N GLY A 374 -4.21 -27.17 -18.33
CA GLY A 374 -5.11 -26.64 -19.37
C GLY A 374 -6.03 -27.70 -19.96
N ASP A 375 -7.09 -27.25 -20.63
CA ASP A 375 -7.88 -28.07 -21.56
C ASP A 375 -7.33 -27.98 -22.99
N GLU A 376 -7.95 -28.72 -23.91
CA GLU A 376 -7.58 -28.74 -25.34
C GLU A 376 -7.71 -27.39 -26.05
N ARG A 377 -8.40 -26.41 -25.45
CA ARG A 377 -8.61 -25.05 -25.98
C ARG A 377 -7.66 -24.03 -25.37
N GLY A 378 -6.73 -24.47 -24.50
CA GLY A 378 -5.80 -23.59 -23.79
C GLY A 378 -6.44 -22.81 -22.64
N MET A 379 -7.57 -23.28 -22.11
CA MET A 379 -8.22 -22.70 -20.92
C MET A 379 -7.74 -23.42 -19.67
N LEU A 380 -7.49 -22.66 -18.60
CA LEU A 380 -7.15 -23.21 -17.29
C LEU A 380 -8.30 -24.08 -16.75
N LYS A 381 -7.96 -25.31 -16.33
CA LYS A 381 -8.87 -26.28 -15.70
C LYS A 381 -8.46 -26.61 -14.26
N GLY A 382 -7.19 -26.44 -13.94
CA GLY A 382 -6.66 -26.70 -12.61
C GLY A 382 -5.20 -26.32 -12.45
N ILE A 383 -4.68 -26.60 -11.27
CA ILE A 383 -3.29 -26.40 -10.91
C ILE A 383 -2.82 -27.60 -10.10
N LYS A 384 -1.57 -28.02 -10.33
CA LYS A 384 -0.89 -28.95 -9.45
C LYS A 384 -0.03 -28.16 -8.46
N SER A 385 -0.11 -28.50 -7.18
CA SER A 385 0.72 -27.95 -6.12
C SER A 385 1.59 -29.01 -5.46
N VAL A 386 2.55 -28.56 -4.67
CA VAL A 386 3.38 -29.37 -3.78
C VAL A 386 3.56 -28.65 -2.45
N GLU A 387 3.76 -29.40 -1.38
CA GLU A 387 4.18 -28.83 -0.11
C GLU A 387 5.66 -28.41 -0.19
N VAL A 388 5.98 -27.26 0.39
CA VAL A 388 7.32 -26.68 0.37
C VAL A 388 7.79 -26.33 1.77
N HIS A 389 9.04 -26.66 2.05
CA HIS A 389 9.75 -26.22 3.25
C HIS A 389 10.73 -25.10 2.89
N THR A 390 10.82 -24.06 3.73
CA THR A 390 11.75 -22.94 3.51
C THR A 390 12.74 -22.86 4.67
N GLU A 391 14.01 -23.09 4.38
CA GLU A 391 15.13 -22.98 5.33
C GLU A 391 16.03 -21.80 4.98
N LYS A 392 16.86 -21.34 5.92
CA LYS A 392 17.93 -20.38 5.62
C LYS A 392 19.24 -21.15 5.46
N ASN A 393 19.96 -20.91 4.38
CA ASN A 393 21.30 -21.44 4.21
C ASN A 393 22.33 -20.74 5.12
N GLU A 394 23.58 -21.20 5.07
CA GLU A 394 24.69 -20.63 5.86
C GLU A 394 24.94 -19.14 5.59
N HIS A 395 24.49 -18.62 4.44
CA HIS A 395 24.55 -17.20 4.06
C HIS A 395 23.27 -16.43 4.41
N GLY A 396 22.33 -17.04 5.14
CA GLY A 396 21.07 -16.43 5.54
C GLY A 396 20.02 -16.32 4.43
N GLN A 397 20.29 -16.86 3.23
CA GLN A 397 19.36 -16.86 2.10
C GLN A 397 18.31 -17.94 2.28
N LYS A 398 17.06 -17.63 1.94
CA LYS A 398 15.96 -18.59 1.99
C LYS A 398 16.09 -19.59 0.82
N ILE A 399 16.29 -20.86 1.13
CA ILE A 399 16.21 -21.98 0.19
C ILE A 399 14.85 -22.64 0.38
N ARG A 400 14.19 -22.96 -0.73
CA ARG A 400 12.93 -23.68 -0.73
C ARG A 400 13.12 -25.07 -1.29
N THR A 401 12.60 -26.05 -0.58
CA THR A 401 12.67 -27.47 -0.93
C THR A 401 11.26 -28.01 -1.08
N GLU A 402 11.00 -28.72 -2.17
CA GLU A 402 9.74 -29.42 -2.40
C GLU A 402 9.71 -30.72 -1.60
N MET A 403 8.57 -31.04 -1.01
CA MET A 403 8.38 -32.23 -0.20
C MET A 403 7.90 -33.40 -1.07
N GLU A 404 8.60 -34.52 -1.03
CA GLU A 404 8.23 -35.73 -1.76
C GLU A 404 6.83 -36.24 -1.34
N ASP A 405 6.09 -36.81 -2.28
CA ASP A 405 4.75 -37.41 -2.09
C ASP A 405 3.67 -36.44 -1.53
N THR A 406 3.84 -35.13 -1.71
CA THR A 406 2.86 -34.10 -1.28
C THR A 406 2.11 -33.41 -2.42
N GLU A 407 2.22 -33.94 -3.64
CA GLU A 407 1.53 -33.37 -4.81
C GLU A 407 0.00 -33.40 -4.65
N ARG A 408 -0.65 -32.29 -5.01
CA ARG A 408 -2.12 -32.20 -4.99
C ARG A 408 -2.64 -31.46 -6.22
N ASP A 409 -3.68 -32.01 -6.83
CA ASP A 409 -4.42 -31.37 -7.91
C ASP A 409 -5.59 -30.55 -7.36
N TRP A 410 -5.77 -29.36 -7.91
CA TRP A 410 -6.85 -28.45 -7.56
C TRP A 410 -7.62 -28.03 -8.82
N GLN A 411 -8.95 -27.99 -8.73
CA GLN A 411 -9.78 -27.43 -9.79
C GLN A 411 -9.73 -25.91 -9.74
N ALA A 412 -9.48 -25.28 -10.88
CA ALA A 412 -9.44 -23.82 -10.99
C ALA A 412 -9.74 -23.40 -12.43
N GLN A 413 -10.62 -22.41 -12.59
CA GLN A 413 -10.81 -21.72 -13.87
C GLN A 413 -10.19 -20.32 -13.87
N LEU A 414 -9.78 -19.83 -12.68
CA LEU A 414 -9.01 -18.60 -12.53
C LEU A 414 -7.88 -18.79 -11.52
N VAL A 415 -6.70 -18.28 -11.89
CA VAL A 415 -5.57 -18.08 -10.99
C VAL A 415 -5.16 -16.62 -11.01
N PHE A 416 -4.93 -16.06 -9.82
CA PHE A 416 -4.35 -14.74 -9.62
C PHE A 416 -2.96 -14.85 -8.99
N ILE A 417 -1.93 -14.40 -9.71
CA ILE A 417 -0.53 -14.42 -9.28
C ILE A 417 -0.23 -13.14 -8.50
N ALA A 418 -0.06 -13.25 -7.18
CA ALA A 418 0.15 -12.16 -6.23
C ALA A 418 1.48 -12.31 -5.46
N ILE A 419 2.57 -12.62 -6.17
CA ILE A 419 3.89 -12.93 -5.59
C ILE A 419 4.86 -11.74 -5.54
N GLY A 420 4.38 -10.53 -5.84
CA GLY A 420 5.13 -9.27 -5.74
C GLY A 420 5.68 -8.77 -7.09
N PHE A 421 6.49 -7.71 -7.03
CA PHE A 421 7.08 -7.04 -8.19
C PHE A 421 8.62 -7.08 -8.14
N GLU A 422 9.23 -6.84 -9.28
CA GLU A 422 10.69 -6.80 -9.44
C GLU A 422 11.24 -5.38 -9.45
N GLY A 423 10.54 -4.45 -10.12
CA GLY A 423 11.03 -3.09 -10.32
C GLY A 423 10.12 -2.29 -11.26
N PRO A 424 10.48 -1.02 -11.53
CA PRO A 424 9.83 -0.23 -12.58
C PRO A 424 10.03 -0.86 -13.97
N GLU A 425 9.14 -0.51 -14.90
CA GLU A 425 9.36 -0.69 -16.33
C GLU A 425 10.60 0.12 -16.79
N THR A 426 11.43 -0.46 -17.67
CA THR A 426 12.75 0.11 -17.99
C THR A 426 12.76 1.03 -19.20
N GLN A 427 11.74 1.00 -20.07
CA GLN A 427 11.71 1.77 -21.31
C GLN A 427 11.94 3.27 -21.07
N LEU A 428 11.23 3.88 -20.12
CA LEU A 428 11.43 5.30 -19.78
C LEU A 428 12.83 5.55 -19.18
N LEU A 429 13.31 4.65 -18.32
CA LEU A 429 14.62 4.77 -17.69
C LEU A 429 15.75 4.73 -18.73
N GLU A 430 15.65 3.85 -19.72
CA GLU A 430 16.58 3.74 -20.85
C GLU A 430 16.58 5.02 -21.69
N GLN A 431 15.40 5.60 -21.97
CA GLN A 431 15.30 6.85 -22.72
C GLN A 431 15.90 8.05 -21.96
N ILE A 432 15.74 8.12 -20.63
CA ILE A 432 16.37 9.15 -19.79
C ILE A 432 17.85 8.84 -19.53
N SER A 433 18.32 7.61 -19.83
CA SER A 433 19.67 7.14 -19.50
C SER A 433 19.94 7.07 -17.99
N VAL A 434 18.98 6.51 -17.25
CA VAL A 434 19.09 6.26 -15.80
C VAL A 434 19.29 4.76 -15.54
N ASP A 435 20.30 4.44 -14.74
CA ASP A 435 20.66 3.06 -14.43
C ASP A 435 19.76 2.43 -13.35
N VAL A 436 19.66 1.10 -13.37
CA VAL A 436 19.07 0.29 -12.30
C VAL A 436 20.16 -0.46 -11.53
N ASN A 437 19.92 -0.75 -10.25
CA ASN A 437 20.83 -1.51 -9.40
C ASN A 437 20.56 -3.03 -9.46
N GLU A 438 21.30 -3.80 -8.67
CA GLU A 438 21.15 -5.27 -8.58
C GLU A 438 19.77 -5.73 -8.08
N GLN A 439 19.03 -4.85 -7.40
CA GLN A 439 17.66 -5.09 -6.95
C GLN A 439 16.62 -4.68 -8.00
N ALA A 440 17.06 -4.33 -9.21
CA ALA A 440 16.26 -3.86 -10.33
C ALA A 440 15.44 -2.59 -10.02
N THR A 441 15.88 -1.77 -9.07
CA THR A 441 15.33 -0.45 -8.77
C THR A 441 16.26 0.65 -9.28
N VAL A 442 15.76 1.88 -9.43
CA VAL A 442 16.58 3.00 -9.92
C VAL A 442 17.79 3.22 -9.03
N ALA A 443 18.97 3.25 -9.63
CA ALA A 443 20.23 3.47 -8.94
C ALA A 443 20.37 4.95 -8.53
N VAL A 444 20.68 5.16 -7.25
CA VAL A 444 20.96 6.50 -6.70
C VAL A 444 22.25 6.48 -5.88
N PRO A 445 23.15 7.47 -6.01
CA PRO A 445 24.34 7.55 -5.21
C PRO A 445 24.01 8.01 -3.79
N ASN A 446 24.58 7.33 -2.77
CA ASN A 446 24.50 7.71 -1.36
C ASN A 446 23.09 8.02 -0.84
N ASP A 447 22.07 7.30 -1.32
CA ASP A 447 20.68 7.49 -0.91
C ASP A 447 20.12 8.91 -1.17
N SER A 448 20.76 9.68 -2.06
CA SER A 448 20.50 11.11 -2.27
C SER A 448 19.22 11.45 -3.03
N TYR A 449 18.49 10.45 -3.56
CA TYR A 449 17.33 10.63 -4.45
C TYR A 449 17.64 11.27 -5.82
N HIS A 450 18.88 11.75 -6.04
CA HIS A 450 19.38 12.11 -7.35
C HIS A 450 19.67 10.84 -8.15
N THR A 451 19.32 10.84 -9.44
CA THR A 451 19.75 9.78 -10.35
C THR A 451 21.15 10.08 -10.90
N SER A 452 21.64 9.25 -11.81
CA SER A 452 22.87 9.53 -12.58
C SER A 452 22.73 10.77 -13.49
N GLN A 453 21.50 11.22 -13.79
CA GLN A 453 21.23 12.36 -14.65
C GLN A 453 20.98 13.65 -13.84
N PRO A 454 21.69 14.76 -14.16
CA PRO A 454 21.46 16.05 -13.51
C PRO A 454 20.01 16.53 -13.67
N GLY A 455 19.43 17.04 -12.58
CA GLY A 455 18.04 17.52 -12.57
C GLY A 455 16.98 16.43 -12.57
N VAL A 456 17.37 15.15 -12.55
CA VAL A 456 16.44 14.00 -12.48
C VAL A 456 16.55 13.30 -11.14
N PHE A 457 15.41 13.14 -10.48
CA PHE A 457 15.25 12.54 -9.16
C PHE A 457 14.35 11.31 -9.23
N VAL A 458 14.35 10.48 -8.19
CA VAL A 458 13.46 9.32 -8.06
C VAL A 458 12.95 9.18 -6.63
N ALA A 459 11.71 8.70 -6.46
CA ALA A 459 11.10 8.46 -5.15
C ALA A 459 10.15 7.26 -5.14
N GLY A 460 9.97 6.67 -3.95
CA GLY A 460 9.00 5.62 -3.71
C GLY A 460 9.44 4.29 -4.29
N ASP A 461 8.48 3.45 -4.66
CA ASP A 461 8.74 2.07 -5.06
C ASP A 461 9.68 1.92 -6.27
N ALA A 462 9.80 2.94 -7.12
CA ALA A 462 10.78 2.95 -8.22
C ALA A 462 12.23 2.94 -7.74
N ARG A 463 12.51 3.56 -6.58
CA ARG A 463 13.84 3.57 -5.93
C ARG A 463 13.95 2.44 -4.90
N ARG A 464 12.95 2.30 -4.03
CA ARG A 464 12.97 1.41 -2.88
C ARG A 464 12.67 -0.05 -3.21
N GLY A 465 11.94 -0.29 -4.29
CA GLY A 465 11.19 -1.52 -4.51
C GLY A 465 9.84 -1.47 -3.78
N GLN A 466 8.99 -2.47 -4.05
CA GLN A 466 7.65 -2.57 -3.46
C GLN A 466 7.69 -2.41 -1.94
N SER A 467 6.96 -1.43 -1.42
CA SER A 467 7.00 -1.07 0.00
C SER A 467 5.62 -0.59 0.49
N LEU A 468 5.61 -0.03 1.71
CA LEU A 468 4.42 0.53 2.32
C LEU A 468 4.13 1.94 1.78
N ILE A 469 2.85 2.30 1.70
CA ILE A 469 2.40 3.65 1.35
C ILE A 469 3.14 4.75 2.13
N VAL A 470 3.39 4.52 3.43
CA VAL A 470 4.08 5.49 4.28
C VAL A 470 5.56 5.68 3.92
N TRP A 471 6.21 4.66 3.34
CA TRP A 471 7.55 4.80 2.78
C TRP A 471 7.54 5.61 1.49
N ALA A 472 6.55 5.38 0.62
CA ALA A 472 6.39 6.18 -0.60
C ALA A 472 6.19 7.67 -0.28
N ILE A 473 5.40 7.98 0.75
CA ILE A 473 5.25 9.35 1.27
C ILE A 473 6.59 9.88 1.80
N GLN A 474 7.27 9.13 2.66
CA GLN A 474 8.55 9.58 3.23
C GLN A 474 9.59 9.88 2.14
N GLU A 475 9.73 8.98 1.17
CA GLU A 475 10.66 9.18 0.05
C GLU A 475 10.23 10.34 -0.85
N GLY A 476 8.93 10.56 -1.04
CA GLY A 476 8.44 11.75 -1.74
C GLY A 476 8.80 13.06 -1.04
N ILE A 477 8.71 13.13 0.29
CA ILE A 477 9.14 14.30 1.09
C ILE A 477 10.63 14.55 0.87
N GLN A 478 11.45 13.50 0.96
CA GLN A 478 12.90 13.63 0.82
C GLN A 478 13.31 14.01 -0.59
N ALA A 479 12.75 13.38 -1.63
CA ALA A 479 13.04 13.71 -3.01
C ALA A 479 12.63 15.14 -3.37
N ALA A 480 11.45 15.60 -2.91
CA ALA A 480 11.03 16.99 -3.07
C ALA A 480 11.98 17.98 -2.41
N GLN A 481 12.51 17.63 -1.23
CA GLN A 481 13.48 18.48 -0.54
C GLN A 481 14.80 18.59 -1.31
N GLN A 482 15.31 17.48 -1.85
CA GLN A 482 16.54 17.49 -2.67
C GLN A 482 16.33 18.22 -3.99
N CYS A 483 15.19 18.01 -4.65
CA CYS A 483 14.81 18.75 -5.85
C CYS A 483 14.71 20.25 -5.60
N HIS A 484 14.10 20.66 -4.49
CA HIS A 484 14.04 22.06 -4.10
C HIS A 484 15.44 22.67 -3.91
N HIS A 485 16.35 22.02 -3.18
CA HIS A 485 17.70 22.55 -2.99
C HIS A 485 18.42 22.71 -4.34
N TYR A 486 18.37 21.68 -5.20
CA TYR A 486 18.94 21.73 -6.55
C TYR A 486 18.43 22.90 -7.40
N LEU A 487 17.14 23.26 -7.27
CA LEU A 487 16.54 24.35 -8.04
C LEU A 487 16.83 25.76 -7.49
N MET A 488 17.25 25.84 -6.23
CA MET A 488 17.47 27.09 -5.51
C MET A 488 18.96 27.42 -5.30
N ASP A 489 19.83 26.43 -5.47
CA ASP A 489 21.27 26.61 -5.65
C ASP A 489 21.59 27.23 -7.02
#